data_AF-N0AVS1-F1
#
_entry.id   AF-N0AVS1-F1
#
_cell.length_a   1.000
_cell.length_b   1.000
_cell.length_c   1.000
_cell.angle_alpha   90.00
_cell.angle_beta   90.00
_cell.angle_gamma   90.00
#
_symmetry.space_group_name_H-M   'P 1'
#
loop_
_entity.id
_entity.type
_entity.pdbx_description
1 polymer ?
#
loop_
_entity_poly.entity_id
_entity_poly.type
_entity_poly.pdbx_seq_one_letter_code
_entity_poly.pdbx_strand_id
1 'polypeptide(L)'
;MKSSIFNFLGEFSSTLEELALRIEALLWEQPQAAMTQARLFGETLVSMIFEQENMSEVYPLKQVEKINRLFKNDVIHDEIYKKLEYIRKNGNIASHQVTEIDQEVAKQAHRALFELSVWYAEVYVSYTFTAPTYQLPSRNNQDHNNLKQWMDDYIKQTQQRLAEIEGQLEQLKQEKQQHSVVKEKKGSKVPKDLNSVRSTERSVPLERFQSSFEKINFKMRNLTKKAAEFEHEEYKEFVYLLDRATPTVAIHPSLVEQTKMLVEVPNKQVKSTALRRFPKKEEEGKFKSNFGYTYTFQTKSELEVLLVRVVDAIKSRSIYIGENG
;
A
#
# COMPACT_ATOMS: atom_id res chain seq x y z
N MET A 1 -9.60 -19.70 -24.12
CA MET A 1 -9.01 -19.89 -22.78
C MET A 1 -9.50 -18.75 -21.92
N LYS A 2 -10.20 -19.03 -20.82
CA LYS A 2 -10.54 -17.97 -19.87
C LYS A 2 -9.31 -17.70 -18.99
N SER A 3 -8.80 -16.49 -19.11
CA SER A 3 -7.84 -15.90 -18.18
C SER A 3 -8.44 -15.90 -16.78
N SER A 4 -7.67 -16.27 -15.75
CA SER A 4 -8.11 -16.11 -14.37
C SER A 4 -8.40 -14.62 -14.10
N ILE A 5 -9.38 -14.34 -13.23
CA ILE A 5 -9.67 -12.96 -12.81
C ILE A 5 -8.54 -12.38 -11.95
N PHE A 6 -7.60 -13.22 -11.52
CA PHE A 6 -6.46 -12.84 -10.68
C PHE A 6 -5.15 -12.62 -11.45
N ASN A 7 -5.14 -12.74 -12.79
CA ASN A 7 -3.90 -12.55 -13.57
C ASN A 7 -3.24 -11.16 -13.37
N PHE A 8 -4.01 -10.14 -12.98
CA PHE A 8 -3.47 -8.82 -12.66
C PHE A 8 -2.56 -8.82 -11.42
N LEU A 9 -2.66 -9.83 -10.55
CA LEU A 9 -1.77 -9.99 -9.40
C LEU A 9 -0.31 -10.18 -9.84
N GLY A 10 -0.07 -10.79 -11.00
CA GLY A 10 1.28 -11.02 -11.52
C GLY A 10 2.07 -9.73 -11.75
N GLU A 11 1.40 -8.59 -11.90
CA GLU A 11 2.05 -7.28 -12.05
C GLU A 11 2.80 -6.82 -10.79
N PHE A 12 2.42 -7.32 -9.61
CA PHE A 12 2.98 -6.87 -8.33
C PHE A 12 3.27 -7.99 -7.32
N SER A 13 2.73 -9.20 -7.52
CA SER A 13 3.01 -10.36 -6.69
C SER A 13 2.66 -11.68 -7.40
N SER A 14 3.68 -12.31 -7.97
CA SER A 14 3.58 -13.65 -8.55
C SER A 14 3.15 -14.70 -7.51
N THR A 15 3.53 -14.53 -6.25
CA THR A 15 3.13 -15.42 -5.15
C THR A 15 1.63 -15.38 -4.90
N LEU A 16 1.03 -14.18 -4.87
CA LEU A 16 -0.41 -14.06 -4.68
C LEU A 16 -1.16 -14.59 -5.90
N GLU A 17 -0.67 -14.34 -7.12
CA GLU A 17 -1.24 -14.90 -8.34
C GLU A 17 -1.27 -16.43 -8.30
N GLU A 18 -0.14 -17.07 -7.97
CA GLU A 18 -0.05 -18.52 -7.85
C GLU A 18 -1.03 -19.08 -6.81
N LEU A 19 -1.12 -18.44 -5.64
CA LEU A 19 -2.07 -18.85 -4.60
C LEU A 19 -3.53 -18.71 -5.09
N ALA A 20 -3.86 -17.64 -5.79
CA ALA A 20 -5.20 -17.45 -6.35
C ALA A 20 -5.56 -18.53 -7.37
N LEU A 21 -4.65 -18.86 -8.30
CA LEU A 21 -4.86 -19.91 -9.29
C LEU A 21 -5.08 -21.28 -8.65
N ARG A 22 -4.30 -21.59 -7.60
CA ARG A 22 -4.50 -22.83 -6.81
C ARG A 22 -5.87 -22.85 -6.14
N ILE A 23 -6.32 -21.72 -5.61
CA ILE A 23 -7.66 -21.59 -5.00
C ILE A 23 -8.74 -21.86 -6.05
N GLU A 24 -8.64 -21.27 -7.24
CA GLU A 24 -9.61 -21.47 -8.33
C GLU A 24 -9.71 -22.94 -8.75
N ALA A 25 -8.57 -23.64 -8.86
CA ALA A 25 -8.55 -25.08 -9.18
C ALA A 25 -9.21 -25.92 -8.07
N LEU A 26 -8.95 -25.60 -6.79
CA LEU A 26 -9.48 -26.39 -5.68
C LEU A 26 -10.94 -26.04 -5.33
N LEU A 27 -11.45 -24.91 -5.81
CA LEU A 27 -12.70 -24.28 -5.34
C LEU A 27 -13.93 -25.20 -5.37
N TRP A 28 -14.05 -26.04 -6.40
CA TRP A 28 -15.23 -26.90 -6.63
C TRP A 28 -15.08 -28.28 -5.99
N GLU A 29 -13.89 -28.87 -6.07
CA GLU A 29 -13.66 -30.27 -5.70
C GLU A 29 -13.11 -30.43 -4.27
N GLN A 30 -12.38 -29.42 -3.78
CA GLN A 30 -11.66 -29.50 -2.51
C GLN A 30 -11.76 -28.16 -1.74
N PRO A 31 -12.96 -27.76 -1.28
CA PRO A 31 -13.20 -26.46 -0.63
C PRO A 31 -12.35 -26.25 0.62
N GLN A 32 -12.06 -27.31 1.38
CA GLN A 32 -11.16 -27.23 2.55
C GLN A 32 -9.71 -26.90 2.16
N ALA A 33 -9.20 -27.52 1.08
CA ALA A 33 -7.87 -27.21 0.55
C ALA A 33 -7.82 -25.79 -0.02
N ALA A 34 -8.88 -25.38 -0.75
CA ALA A 34 -9.03 -24.00 -1.24
C ALA A 34 -9.00 -22.99 -0.09
N MET A 35 -9.69 -23.25 1.02
CA MET A 35 -9.66 -22.38 2.21
C MET A 35 -8.30 -22.33 2.90
N THR A 36 -7.54 -23.43 2.87
CA THR A 36 -6.16 -23.43 3.40
C THR A 36 -5.25 -22.56 2.54
N GLN A 37 -5.37 -22.61 1.21
CA GLN A 37 -4.65 -21.70 0.31
C GLN A 37 -5.13 -20.24 0.47
N ALA A 38 -6.42 -20.01 0.66
CA ALA A 38 -6.98 -18.68 0.92
C ALA A 38 -6.41 -18.06 2.20
N ARG A 39 -6.18 -18.85 3.25
CA ARG A 39 -5.50 -18.39 4.47
C ARG A 39 -4.09 -17.90 4.17
N LEU A 40 -3.30 -18.70 3.46
CA LEU A 40 -1.94 -18.34 3.09
C LEU A 40 -1.93 -17.06 2.25
N PHE A 41 -2.84 -16.93 1.29
CA PHE A 41 -3.03 -15.70 0.51
C PHE A 41 -3.27 -14.50 1.43
N GLY A 42 -4.20 -14.60 2.38
CA GLY A 42 -4.49 -13.51 3.33
C GLY A 42 -3.31 -13.16 4.23
N GLU A 43 -2.52 -14.14 4.65
CA GLU A 43 -1.29 -13.96 5.43
C GLU A 43 -0.19 -13.24 4.62
N THR A 44 0.02 -13.66 3.37
CA THR A 44 0.94 -13.00 2.43
C THR A 44 0.50 -11.58 2.15
N LEU A 45 -0.77 -11.34 1.82
CA LEU A 45 -1.29 -10.01 1.54
C LEU A 45 -1.13 -9.07 2.75
N VAL A 46 -1.43 -9.53 3.96
CA VAL A 46 -1.24 -8.73 5.18
C VAL A 46 0.24 -8.43 5.42
N SER A 47 1.13 -9.37 5.16
CA SER A 47 2.57 -9.14 5.28
C SER A 47 3.05 -8.10 4.26
N MET A 48 2.58 -8.17 3.02
CA MET A 48 2.84 -7.14 2.01
C MET A 48 2.32 -5.77 2.44
N ILE A 49 1.12 -5.68 3.05
CA ILE A 49 0.61 -4.41 3.59
C ILE A 49 1.52 -3.91 4.72
N PHE A 50 1.99 -4.78 5.62
CA PHE A 50 2.93 -4.40 6.68
C PHE A 50 4.23 -3.82 6.14
N GLU A 51 4.79 -4.45 5.11
CA GLU A 51 5.98 -3.98 4.41
C GLU A 51 5.73 -2.63 3.73
N GLN A 52 4.62 -2.52 2.97
CA GLN A 52 4.22 -1.28 2.30
C GLN A 52 3.89 -0.15 3.28
N GLU A 53 3.52 -0.44 4.52
CA GLU A 53 3.25 0.56 5.56
C GLU A 53 4.45 0.80 6.49
N ASN A 54 5.58 0.16 6.21
CA ASN A 54 6.80 0.15 7.04
C ASN A 54 6.49 -0.11 8.53
N MET A 55 5.55 -1.03 8.78
CA MET A 55 5.13 -1.36 10.14
C MET A 55 6.16 -2.28 10.79
N SER A 56 7.00 -1.70 11.65
CA SER A 56 8.01 -2.46 12.38
C SER A 56 7.38 -3.49 13.34
N GLU A 57 7.92 -4.70 13.25
CA GLU A 57 7.66 -5.81 14.16
C GLU A 57 8.80 -5.88 15.17
N VAL A 58 8.54 -5.42 16.41
CA VAL A 58 9.52 -5.57 17.52
C VAL A 58 9.66 -7.04 17.90
N TYR A 59 8.63 -7.84 17.64
CA TYR A 59 8.56 -9.28 17.81
C TYR A 59 7.61 -9.84 16.75
N PRO A 60 7.76 -11.13 16.36
CA PRO A 60 6.87 -11.77 15.41
C PRO A 60 5.41 -11.69 15.89
N LEU A 61 4.55 -11.08 15.07
CA LEU A 61 3.13 -10.93 15.38
C LEU A 61 2.31 -12.10 14.81
N LYS A 62 1.29 -12.53 15.56
CA LYS A 62 0.28 -13.44 15.03
C LYS A 62 -0.55 -12.74 13.96
N GLN A 63 -1.11 -13.50 13.01
CA GLN A 63 -1.93 -12.92 11.94
C GLN A 63 -3.10 -12.05 12.45
N VAL A 64 -3.78 -12.48 13.52
CA VAL A 64 -4.87 -11.70 14.13
C VAL A 64 -4.37 -10.38 14.74
N GLU A 65 -3.15 -10.36 15.29
CA GLU A 65 -2.53 -9.15 15.84
C GLU A 65 -2.15 -8.19 14.71
N LYS A 66 -1.63 -8.73 13.60
CA LYS A 66 -1.33 -7.95 12.39
C LYS A 66 -2.58 -7.26 11.85
N ILE A 67 -3.66 -8.01 11.60
CA ILE A 67 -4.94 -7.47 11.11
C ILE A 67 -5.50 -6.41 12.07
N ASN A 68 -5.51 -6.68 13.37
CA ASN A 68 -6.00 -5.72 14.37
C ASN A 68 -5.14 -4.45 14.42
N ARG A 69 -3.82 -4.55 14.22
CA ARG A 69 -2.93 -3.38 14.20
C ARG A 69 -3.19 -2.53 12.95
N LEU A 70 -3.39 -3.13 11.78
CA LEU A 70 -3.77 -2.40 10.57
C LEU A 70 -5.07 -1.63 10.78
N PHE A 71 -6.08 -2.27 11.36
CA PHE A 71 -7.37 -1.65 11.63
C PHE A 71 -7.28 -0.52 12.65
N LYS A 72 -6.59 -0.74 13.79
CA LYS A 72 -6.42 0.27 14.84
C LYS A 72 -5.62 1.50 14.40
N ASN A 73 -4.77 1.37 13.38
CA ASN A 73 -3.99 2.48 12.82
C ASN A 73 -4.64 3.09 11.57
N ASP A 74 -5.91 2.77 11.29
CA ASP A 74 -6.68 3.29 10.15
C ASP A 74 -6.06 2.99 8.77
N VAL A 75 -5.24 1.94 8.66
CA VAL A 75 -4.68 1.47 7.38
C VAL A 75 -5.77 0.76 6.57
N ILE A 76 -6.50 -0.14 7.23
CA ILE A 76 -7.64 -0.84 6.65
C ILE A 76 -8.92 -0.40 7.35
N HIS A 77 -10.03 -0.32 6.61
CA HIS A 77 -11.35 -0.01 7.16
C HIS A 77 -12.13 -1.28 7.51
N ASP A 78 -13.28 -1.10 8.14
CA ASP A 78 -14.15 -2.18 8.62
C ASP A 78 -14.47 -3.23 7.53
N GLU A 79 -14.68 -2.79 6.30
CA GLU A 79 -15.00 -3.69 5.19
C GLU A 79 -13.83 -4.63 4.84
N ILE A 80 -12.60 -4.11 4.78
CA ILE A 80 -11.38 -4.88 4.50
C ILE A 80 -11.02 -5.76 5.70
N TYR A 81 -11.17 -5.21 6.91
CA TYR A 81 -10.98 -5.94 8.16
C TYR A 81 -11.88 -7.18 8.24
N LYS A 82 -13.18 -7.03 7.96
CA LYS A 82 -14.14 -8.14 7.97
C LYS A 82 -13.78 -9.24 6.98
N LYS A 83 -13.32 -8.89 5.77
CA LYS A 83 -12.87 -9.86 4.77
C LYS A 83 -11.63 -10.64 5.24
N LEU A 84 -10.63 -9.94 5.78
CA LEU A 84 -9.43 -10.58 6.32
C LEU A 84 -9.74 -11.49 7.52
N GLU A 85 -10.61 -11.06 8.43
CA GLU A 85 -11.07 -11.90 9.55
C GLU A 85 -11.89 -13.10 9.07
N TYR A 86 -12.72 -12.93 8.03
CA TYR A 86 -13.48 -14.04 7.42
C TYR A 86 -12.53 -15.11 6.87
N ILE A 87 -11.55 -14.70 6.06
CA ILE A 87 -10.53 -15.61 5.50
C ILE A 87 -9.74 -16.28 6.63
N ARG A 88 -9.28 -15.52 7.62
CA ARG A 88 -8.51 -16.06 8.75
C ARG A 88 -9.30 -17.08 9.57
N LYS A 89 -10.56 -16.77 9.92
CA LYS A 89 -11.40 -17.67 10.75
C LYS A 89 -11.74 -18.95 10.00
N ASN A 90 -12.23 -18.85 8.76
CA ASN A 90 -12.61 -20.02 7.98
C ASN A 90 -11.40 -20.84 7.52
N GLY A 91 -10.27 -20.18 7.23
CA GLY A 91 -9.01 -20.85 6.94
C GLY A 91 -8.48 -21.63 8.15
N ASN A 92 -8.58 -21.07 9.36
CA ASN A 92 -8.21 -21.79 10.59
C ASN A 92 -9.09 -23.02 10.84
N ILE A 93 -10.39 -22.92 10.57
CA ILE A 93 -11.31 -24.07 10.64
C ILE A 93 -10.85 -25.14 9.64
N ALA A 94 -10.61 -24.76 8.39
CA ALA A 94 -10.17 -25.68 7.34
C ALA A 94 -8.85 -26.40 7.66
N SER A 95 -7.91 -25.74 8.34
CA SER A 95 -6.61 -26.33 8.69
C SER A 95 -6.61 -27.20 9.95
N HIS A 96 -7.55 -27.00 10.88
CA HIS A 96 -7.45 -27.60 12.22
C HIS A 96 -8.70 -28.35 12.69
N GLN A 97 -9.85 -28.18 12.04
CA GLN A 97 -11.08 -28.86 12.40
C GLN A 97 -11.42 -29.94 11.36
N VAL A 98 -11.95 -31.07 11.83
CA VAL A 98 -12.40 -32.19 10.97
C VAL A 98 -13.76 -31.88 10.31
N THR A 99 -14.35 -30.72 10.62
CA THR A 99 -15.62 -30.27 10.05
C THR A 99 -15.47 -29.96 8.56
N GLU A 100 -16.33 -30.57 7.74
CA GLU A 100 -16.39 -30.26 6.32
C GLU A 100 -16.69 -28.77 6.10
N ILE A 101 -15.91 -28.14 5.23
CA ILE A 101 -16.12 -26.75 4.81
C ILE A 101 -17.17 -26.74 3.69
N ASP A 102 -18.25 -26.00 3.89
CA ASP A 102 -19.25 -25.78 2.84
C ASP A 102 -18.60 -25.07 1.64
N GLN A 103 -18.94 -25.55 0.45
CA GLN A 103 -18.50 -24.98 -0.81
C GLN A 103 -18.86 -23.48 -0.92
N GLU A 104 -20.00 -23.05 -0.36
CA GLU A 104 -20.39 -21.63 -0.34
C GLU A 104 -19.42 -20.77 0.47
N VAL A 105 -18.80 -21.30 1.53
CA VAL A 105 -17.76 -20.60 2.30
C VAL A 105 -16.52 -20.39 1.45
N ALA A 106 -16.11 -21.40 0.67
CA ALA A 106 -14.98 -21.28 -0.24
C ALA A 106 -15.23 -20.26 -1.36
N LYS A 107 -16.44 -20.22 -1.93
CA LYS A 107 -16.84 -19.21 -2.94
C LYS A 107 -16.87 -17.79 -2.39
N GLN A 108 -17.38 -17.63 -1.17
CA GLN A 108 -17.34 -16.34 -0.46
C GLN A 108 -15.92 -15.89 -0.18
N ALA A 109 -15.03 -16.80 0.23
CA ALA A 109 -13.61 -16.50 0.40
C ALA A 109 -12.97 -16.09 -0.92
N HIS A 110 -13.22 -16.82 -2.02
CA HIS A 110 -12.76 -16.45 -3.36
C HIS A 110 -13.15 -15.02 -3.75
N ARG A 111 -14.41 -14.63 -3.50
CA ARG A 111 -14.88 -13.26 -3.71
C ARG A 111 -14.14 -12.25 -2.82
N ALA A 112 -14.01 -12.55 -1.53
CA ALA A 112 -13.33 -11.68 -0.59
C ALA A 112 -11.86 -11.46 -0.98
N LEU A 113 -11.16 -12.50 -1.43
CA LEU A 113 -9.79 -12.42 -1.93
C LEU A 113 -9.69 -11.49 -3.14
N PHE A 114 -10.61 -11.63 -4.11
CA PHE A 114 -10.66 -10.75 -5.27
C PHE A 114 -10.85 -9.28 -4.88
N GLU A 115 -11.82 -8.99 -4.01
CA GLU A 115 -12.09 -7.63 -3.54
C GLU A 115 -10.90 -7.07 -2.73
N LEU A 116 -10.20 -7.90 -1.95
CA LEU A 116 -8.96 -7.52 -1.26
C LEU A 116 -7.82 -7.24 -2.23
N SER A 117 -7.68 -8.03 -3.29
CA SER A 117 -6.67 -7.83 -4.33
C SER A 117 -6.89 -6.56 -5.13
N VAL A 118 -8.14 -6.27 -5.50
CA VAL A 118 -8.51 -5.02 -6.16
C VAL A 118 -8.21 -3.83 -5.26
N TRP A 119 -8.64 -3.89 -4.00
CA TRP A 119 -8.34 -2.84 -3.02
C TRP A 119 -6.83 -2.62 -2.87
N TYR A 120 -6.04 -3.69 -2.79
CA TYR A 120 -4.58 -3.57 -2.69
C TYR A 120 -4.00 -2.93 -3.96
N ALA A 121 -4.47 -3.32 -5.14
CA ALA A 121 -4.01 -2.73 -6.41
C ALA A 121 -4.32 -1.24 -6.51
N GLU A 122 -5.54 -0.84 -6.13
CA GLU A 122 -5.98 0.57 -6.12
C GLU A 122 -5.18 1.42 -5.12
N VAL A 123 -4.81 0.85 -3.97
CA VAL A 123 -4.12 1.58 -2.90
C VAL A 123 -2.60 1.61 -3.08
N TYR A 124 -2.00 0.50 -3.50
CA TYR A 124 -0.54 0.30 -3.46
C TYR A 124 0.13 0.13 -4.83
N VAL A 125 -0.60 -0.25 -5.89
CA VAL A 125 0.00 -0.58 -7.19
C VAL A 125 -0.13 0.58 -8.17
N SER A 126 -1.36 0.96 -8.55
CA SER A 126 -1.58 2.03 -9.51
C SER A 126 -2.94 2.71 -9.35
N TYR A 127 -2.95 4.04 -9.38
CA TYR A 127 -4.17 4.86 -9.35
C TYR A 127 -4.94 4.85 -10.68
N THR A 128 -4.33 4.38 -11.76
CA THR A 128 -4.99 4.15 -13.06
C THR A 128 -5.41 2.69 -13.25
N PHE A 129 -5.21 1.85 -12.22
CA PHE A 129 -5.65 0.47 -12.26
C PHE A 129 -7.16 0.42 -12.51
N THR A 130 -7.56 -0.35 -13.51
CA THR A 130 -8.98 -0.60 -13.79
C THR A 130 -9.30 -2.00 -13.31
N ALA A 131 -10.09 -2.09 -12.24
CA ALA A 131 -10.46 -3.36 -11.65
C ALA A 131 -11.22 -4.24 -12.67
N PRO A 132 -10.81 -5.52 -12.84
CA PRO A 132 -11.61 -6.46 -13.61
C PRO A 132 -12.96 -6.69 -12.93
N THR A 133 -13.95 -7.17 -13.67
CA THR A 133 -15.23 -7.55 -13.09
C THR A 133 -15.10 -8.93 -12.45
N TYR A 134 -15.54 -9.07 -11.19
CA TYR A 134 -15.55 -10.35 -10.50
C TYR A 134 -16.36 -11.41 -11.27
N GLN A 135 -15.77 -12.59 -11.46
CA GLN A 135 -16.45 -13.75 -12.02
C GLN A 135 -16.11 -15.00 -11.23
N LEU A 136 -17.12 -15.81 -10.92
CA LEU A 136 -16.88 -17.11 -10.30
C LEU A 136 -16.33 -18.10 -11.35
N PRO A 137 -15.26 -18.86 -11.05
CA PRO A 137 -14.74 -19.88 -11.96
C PRO A 137 -15.82 -20.90 -12.31
N SER A 138 -15.90 -21.32 -13.57
CA SER A 138 -16.89 -22.31 -14.01
C SER A 138 -16.51 -23.72 -13.53
N ARG A 139 -17.49 -24.53 -13.12
CA ARG A 139 -17.29 -25.92 -12.67
C ARG A 139 -16.85 -26.89 -13.78
N ASN A 140 -16.88 -26.48 -15.05
CA ASN A 140 -16.79 -27.42 -16.18
C ASN A 140 -15.45 -28.19 -16.20
N ASN A 141 -15.50 -29.52 -16.22
CA ASN A 141 -14.32 -30.38 -16.02
C ASN A 141 -13.21 -30.22 -17.07
N GLN A 142 -13.56 -29.84 -18.30
CA GLN A 142 -12.57 -29.56 -19.35
C GLN A 142 -11.79 -28.26 -19.08
N ASP A 143 -12.47 -27.23 -18.57
CA ASP A 143 -11.83 -25.96 -18.22
C ASP A 143 -10.94 -26.11 -16.98
N HIS A 144 -11.34 -26.96 -16.03
CA HIS A 144 -10.56 -27.24 -14.83
C HIS A 144 -9.25 -27.98 -15.14
N ASN A 145 -9.29 -29.03 -15.98
CA ASN A 145 -8.07 -29.74 -16.39
C ASN A 145 -7.13 -28.83 -17.18
N ASN A 146 -7.67 -27.98 -18.07
CA ASN A 146 -6.89 -26.99 -18.81
C ASN A 146 -6.26 -25.93 -17.89
N LEU A 147 -7.00 -25.45 -16.88
CA LEU A 147 -6.49 -24.50 -15.89
C LEU A 147 -5.36 -25.11 -15.06
N LYS A 148 -5.52 -26.35 -14.62
CA LYS A 148 -4.49 -27.07 -13.87
C LYS A 148 -3.20 -27.24 -14.67
N GLN A 149 -3.32 -27.69 -15.93
CA GLN A 149 -2.17 -27.88 -16.80
C GLN A 149 -1.48 -26.54 -17.14
N TRP A 150 -2.26 -25.50 -17.41
CA TRP A 150 -1.71 -24.15 -17.62
C TRP A 150 -1.01 -23.60 -16.38
N MET A 151 -1.54 -23.86 -15.18
CA MET A 151 -0.93 -23.44 -13.92
C MET A 151 0.41 -24.16 -13.69
N ASP A 152 0.49 -25.46 -13.95
CA ASP A 152 1.76 -26.21 -13.86
C ASP A 152 2.83 -25.63 -14.80
N ASP A 153 2.43 -25.27 -16.02
CA ASP A 153 3.30 -24.61 -17.00
C ASP A 153 3.70 -23.18 -16.56
N TYR A 154 2.75 -22.41 -16.00
CA TYR A 154 2.99 -21.04 -15.52
C TYR A 154 3.92 -21.01 -14.31
N ILE A 155 3.71 -21.89 -13.32
CA ILE A 155 4.59 -22.03 -12.15
C ILE A 155 6.00 -22.37 -12.61
N LYS A 156 6.12 -23.33 -13.54
CA LYS A 156 7.42 -23.72 -14.11
C LYS A 156 8.13 -22.55 -14.80
N GLN A 157 7.41 -21.76 -15.59
CA GLN A 157 7.99 -20.57 -16.23
C GLN A 157 8.40 -19.49 -15.22
N THR A 158 7.57 -19.24 -14.21
CA THR A 158 7.86 -18.24 -13.16
C THR A 158 9.09 -18.64 -12.34
N GLN A 159 9.20 -19.92 -11.96
CA GLN A 159 10.37 -20.45 -11.27
C GLN A 159 11.65 -20.33 -12.12
N GLN A 160 11.56 -20.58 -13.42
CA GLN A 160 12.69 -20.38 -14.34
C GLN A 160 13.12 -18.91 -14.41
N ARG A 161 12.18 -17.97 -14.52
CA ARG A 161 12.48 -16.53 -14.53
C ARG A 161 13.10 -16.06 -13.22
N LEU A 162 12.61 -16.54 -12.07
CA LEU A 162 13.18 -16.22 -10.76
C LEU A 162 14.63 -16.69 -10.65
N ALA A 163 14.92 -17.94 -11.05
CA ALA A 163 16.27 -18.47 -11.06
C ALA A 163 17.22 -17.68 -11.98
N GLU A 164 16.71 -17.22 -13.13
CA GLU A 164 17.46 -16.39 -14.07
C GLU A 164 17.77 -15.00 -13.47
N ILE A 165 16.79 -14.35 -12.85
CA ILE A 165 16.97 -13.06 -12.15
C ILE A 165 17.96 -13.20 -11.00
N GLU A 166 17.85 -14.25 -10.18
CA GLU A 166 18.79 -14.53 -9.08
C GLU A 166 20.22 -14.72 -9.60
N GLY A 167 20.38 -15.43 -10.72
CA GLY A 167 21.67 -15.58 -11.40
C GLY A 167 22.26 -14.25 -11.88
N GLN A 168 21.44 -13.39 -12.48
CA GLN A 168 21.86 -12.04 -12.91
C GLN A 168 22.24 -11.15 -11.71
N LEU A 169 21.49 -11.24 -10.61
CA LEU A 169 21.75 -10.48 -9.38
C LEU A 169 23.09 -10.88 -8.74
N GLU A 170 23.43 -12.16 -8.78
CA GLU A 170 24.71 -12.67 -8.28
C GLU A 170 25.89 -12.24 -9.16
N GLN A 171 25.72 -12.24 -10.49
CA GLN A 171 26.72 -11.70 -11.42
C GLN A 171 26.98 -10.20 -11.18
N LEU A 172 25.92 -9.40 -11.02
CA LEU A 172 26.04 -7.96 -10.71
C LEU A 172 26.72 -7.68 -9.36
N LYS A 173 26.50 -8.55 -8.35
CA LYS A 173 27.21 -8.46 -7.06
C LYS A 173 28.69 -8.76 -7.20
N GLN A 174 29.05 -9.77 -8.01
CA GLN A 174 30.44 -10.12 -8.28
C GLN A 174 31.16 -9.04 -9.10
N GLU A 175 30.49 -8.44 -10.08
CA GLU A 175 31.03 -7.29 -10.85
C GLU A 175 31.26 -6.05 -9.96
N LYS A 176 30.33 -5.76 -9.04
CA LYS A 176 30.50 -4.67 -8.06
C LYS A 176 31.64 -4.92 -7.05
N GLN A 177 31.90 -6.18 -6.69
CA GLN A 177 33.04 -6.53 -5.83
C GLN A 177 34.39 -6.45 -6.56
N GLN A 178 34.41 -6.62 -7.88
CA GLN A 178 35.63 -6.48 -8.68
C GLN A 178 36.00 -5.01 -8.97
N HIS A 179 35.06 -4.06 -8.88
CA HIS A 179 35.31 -2.62 -9.10
C HIS A 179 35.72 -1.80 -7.87
N SER A 180 35.87 -2.42 -6.69
CA SER A 180 36.32 -1.75 -5.45
C SER A 180 37.76 -2.09 -5.05
N VAL A 181 38.72 -1.97 -5.98
CA VAL A 181 40.15 -2.10 -5.66
C VAL A 181 40.99 -1.03 -6.38
N VAL A 182 40.86 0.26 -6.00
CA VAL A 182 42.00 1.21 -5.95
C VAL A 182 41.64 2.40 -5.03
N LYS A 183 42.05 2.34 -3.75
CA LYS A 183 42.81 3.40 -3.03
C LYS A 183 43.05 3.00 -1.57
N GLU A 184 44.31 3.14 -1.16
CA GLU A 184 44.93 2.57 0.03
C GLU A 184 44.71 3.36 1.34
N LYS A 185 44.53 2.57 2.42
CA LYS A 185 45.15 2.59 3.76
C LYS A 185 45.63 3.90 4.42
N LYS A 186 45.09 4.14 5.63
CA LYS A 186 45.73 4.40 6.95
C LYS A 186 44.57 4.67 7.93
N GLY A 187 44.35 4.09 9.11
CA GLY A 187 45.10 3.20 9.98
C GLY A 187 44.86 3.66 11.43
N SER A 188 43.99 3.00 12.20
CA SER A 188 43.97 3.06 13.68
C SER A 188 43.00 2.04 14.31
N LYS A 189 43.40 1.56 15.49
CA LYS A 189 42.92 0.37 16.22
C LYS A 189 41.58 0.56 16.94
N VAL A 190 40.90 -0.58 17.14
CA VAL A 190 39.63 -0.90 17.84
C VAL A 190 39.54 -0.33 19.28
N PRO A 191 38.33 -0.11 19.87
CA PRO A 191 37.70 -1.19 20.64
C PRO A 191 36.17 -1.36 20.44
N LYS A 192 35.72 -2.60 20.67
CA LYS A 192 34.32 -3.03 20.85
C LYS A 192 33.67 -2.23 21.99
N ASP A 193 32.45 -1.71 21.77
CA ASP A 193 31.32 -1.86 22.70
C ASP A 193 30.04 -1.11 22.22
N LEU A 194 28.89 -1.73 22.55
CA LEU A 194 27.58 -1.13 22.84
C LEU A 194 26.63 -0.68 21.69
N ASN A 195 25.63 -1.54 21.46
CA ASN A 195 24.18 -1.27 21.52
C ASN A 195 23.58 0.06 21.01
N SER A 196 22.51 -0.12 20.22
CA SER A 196 21.39 0.79 19.96
C SER A 196 21.62 1.93 18.95
N VAL A 197 21.45 1.61 17.67
CA VAL A 197 20.98 2.60 16.70
C VAL A 197 19.52 2.27 16.41
N ARG A 198 18.61 2.91 17.14
CA ARG A 198 17.22 3.06 16.69
C ARG A 198 17.28 3.84 15.39
N SER A 199 16.94 3.20 14.27
CA SER A 199 16.83 3.88 12.97
C SER A 199 15.79 5.00 13.07
N THR A 200 16.28 6.23 13.16
CA THR A 200 15.52 7.46 12.96
C THR A 200 15.52 7.85 11.48
N GLU A 201 15.46 6.87 10.58
CA GLU A 201 15.37 7.12 9.14
C GLU A 201 13.90 7.34 8.78
N ARG A 202 13.63 8.48 8.14
CA ARG A 202 12.30 8.83 7.64
C ARG A 202 11.96 7.92 6.46
N SER A 203 10.70 7.54 6.35
CA SER A 203 10.24 6.69 5.23
C SER A 203 10.18 7.49 3.92
N VAL A 204 9.93 8.80 4.02
CA VAL A 204 10.02 9.72 2.88
C VAL A 204 11.36 10.47 2.93
N PRO A 205 12.26 10.31 1.94
CA PRO A 205 13.47 11.11 1.83
C PRO A 205 13.06 12.56 1.51
N LEU A 206 13.06 13.42 2.52
CA LEU A 206 12.61 14.81 2.38
C LEU A 206 13.40 15.54 1.30
N GLU A 207 14.70 15.26 1.21
CA GLU A 207 15.65 15.83 0.27
C GLU A 207 15.25 15.56 -1.19
N ARG A 208 14.52 14.46 -1.44
CA ARG A 208 14.04 14.08 -2.78
C ARG A 208 12.93 15.00 -3.28
N PHE A 209 12.08 15.50 -2.37
CA PHE A 209 10.84 16.20 -2.72
C PHE A 209 10.84 17.68 -2.34
N GLN A 210 11.69 18.10 -1.40
CA GLN A 210 11.75 19.48 -0.92
C GLN A 210 11.86 20.50 -2.05
N SER A 211 12.74 20.24 -3.03
CA SER A 211 12.90 21.12 -4.20
C SER A 211 11.62 21.33 -5.01
N SER A 212 10.67 20.38 -5.01
CA SER A 212 9.38 20.54 -5.69
C SER A 212 8.45 21.53 -4.97
N PHE A 213 8.52 21.61 -3.64
CA PHE A 213 7.78 22.62 -2.87
C PHE A 213 8.40 24.02 -3.04
N GLU A 214 9.73 24.11 -2.98
CA GLU A 214 10.42 25.39 -3.09
C GLU A 214 10.24 26.05 -4.46
N LYS A 215 10.21 25.27 -5.54
CA LYS A 215 9.96 25.76 -6.93
C LYS A 215 8.66 26.55 -7.09
N ILE A 216 7.69 26.33 -6.22
CA ILE A 216 6.36 26.93 -6.29
C ILE A 216 6.03 27.72 -5.01
N ASN A 217 7.05 28.32 -4.41
CA ASN A 217 6.94 29.24 -3.26
C ASN A 217 6.37 28.62 -1.97
N PHE A 218 6.50 27.31 -1.79
CA PHE A 218 6.28 26.68 -0.48
C PHE A 218 7.61 26.58 0.29
N LYS A 219 7.66 27.19 1.47
CA LYS A 219 8.80 27.06 2.40
C LYS A 219 8.47 26.13 3.55
N MET A 220 9.41 25.25 3.88
CA MET A 220 9.27 24.40 5.05
C MET A 220 9.29 25.26 6.32
N ARG A 221 8.28 25.09 7.19
CA ARG A 221 8.15 25.80 8.46
C ARG A 221 8.42 24.93 9.67
N ASN A 222 8.10 23.65 9.56
CA ASN A 222 8.24 22.73 10.68
C ASN A 222 8.51 21.31 10.19
N LEU A 223 9.24 20.57 11.02
CA LEU A 223 9.56 19.18 10.77
C LEU A 223 9.25 18.33 11.99
N THR A 224 8.41 17.32 11.80
CA THR A 224 8.07 16.36 12.85
C THR A 224 8.35 14.95 12.38
N LYS A 225 8.34 13.98 13.30
CA LYS A 225 8.43 12.56 12.96
C LYS A 225 7.31 12.04 12.06
N LYS A 226 6.22 12.80 11.86
CA LYS A 226 5.03 12.37 11.09
C LYS A 226 4.82 13.15 9.81
N ALA A 227 5.36 14.37 9.71
CA ALA A 227 5.15 15.24 8.57
C ALA A 227 6.18 16.37 8.52
N ALA A 228 6.48 16.82 7.31
CA ALA A 228 7.05 18.14 7.03
C ALA A 228 5.91 19.13 6.71
N GLU A 229 5.91 20.28 7.37
CA GLU A 229 4.94 21.36 7.19
C GLU A 229 5.53 22.40 6.24
N PHE A 230 4.80 22.73 5.18
CA PHE A 230 5.15 23.72 4.19
C PHE A 230 4.10 24.84 4.18
N GLU A 231 4.54 26.09 4.13
CA GLU A 231 3.69 27.28 4.02
C GLU A 231 3.97 27.98 2.69
N HIS A 232 2.91 28.32 1.96
CA HIS A 232 3.02 29.15 0.77
C HIS A 232 3.36 30.60 1.16
N GLU A 233 4.42 31.17 0.61
CA GLU A 233 4.95 32.45 1.07
C GLU A 233 3.97 33.62 0.91
N GLU A 234 3.25 33.65 -0.21
CA GLU A 234 2.28 34.71 -0.56
C GLU A 234 0.95 34.54 0.19
N TYR A 235 0.27 33.40 0.00
CA TYR A 235 -1.10 33.18 0.50
C TYR A 235 -1.20 32.69 1.94
N LYS A 236 -0.08 32.37 2.60
CA LYS A 236 -0.05 31.85 3.99
C LYS A 236 -0.85 30.56 4.21
N GLU A 237 -1.06 29.79 3.14
CA GLU A 237 -1.73 28.49 3.17
C GLU A 237 -0.74 27.36 3.43
N PHE A 238 -1.22 26.30 4.10
CA PHE A 238 -0.37 25.20 4.58
C PHE A 238 -0.63 23.89 3.83
N VAL A 239 0.46 23.17 3.59
CA VAL A 239 0.46 21.83 2.99
C VAL A 239 1.42 20.95 3.79
N TYR A 240 1.06 19.68 3.98
CA TYR A 240 1.88 18.74 4.75
C TYR A 240 2.35 17.57 3.88
N LEU A 241 3.66 17.37 3.80
CA LEU A 241 4.22 16.11 3.30
C LEU A 241 4.27 15.12 4.47
N LEU A 242 3.41 14.11 4.44
CA LEU A 242 3.34 13.09 5.48
C LEU A 242 4.49 12.09 5.32
N ASP A 243 5.13 11.76 6.44
CA ASP A 243 6.20 10.76 6.53
C ASP A 243 5.56 9.37 6.64
N ARG A 244 5.04 8.90 5.51
CA ARG A 244 4.41 7.59 5.31
C ARG A 244 5.21 6.83 4.25
N ALA A 245 5.09 5.50 4.24
CA ALA A 245 5.79 4.69 3.27
C ALA A 245 5.41 5.04 1.81
N THR A 246 4.14 5.42 1.56
CA THR A 246 3.76 6.12 0.32
C THR A 246 3.90 7.64 0.47
N PRO A 247 4.66 8.33 -0.38
CA PRO A 247 4.73 9.79 -0.36
C PRO A 247 3.32 10.39 -0.50
N THR A 248 2.91 11.17 0.51
CA THR A 248 1.53 11.65 0.63
C THR A 248 1.52 13.12 1.01
N VAL A 249 0.75 13.92 0.29
CA VAL A 249 0.49 15.32 0.64
C VAL A 249 -0.89 15.45 1.27
N ALA A 250 -1.00 16.15 2.40
CA ALA A 250 -2.27 16.54 2.99
C ALA A 250 -2.55 18.03 2.71
N ILE A 251 -3.77 18.31 2.25
CA ILE A 251 -4.26 19.64 1.86
C ILE A 251 -5.46 20.01 2.73
N HIS A 252 -5.63 21.32 2.94
CA HIS A 252 -6.67 21.89 3.78
C HIS A 252 -8.09 21.59 3.22
N PRO A 253 -9.07 21.19 4.06
CA PRO A 253 -10.42 20.82 3.61
C PRO A 253 -11.15 21.87 2.75
N SER A 254 -11.09 23.14 3.15
CA SER A 254 -11.77 24.22 2.41
C SER A 254 -11.30 24.37 0.96
N LEU A 255 -10.05 24.01 0.65
CA LEU A 255 -9.51 24.07 -0.71
C LEU A 255 -10.07 22.95 -1.59
N VAL A 256 -10.41 21.81 -1.01
CA VAL A 256 -10.97 20.67 -1.77
C VAL A 256 -12.47 20.85 -1.99
N GLU A 257 -13.19 21.34 -0.99
CA GLU A 257 -14.65 21.54 -1.06
C GLU A 257 -15.05 22.65 -2.03
N GLN A 258 -14.23 23.70 -2.18
CA GLN A 258 -14.50 24.85 -3.06
C GLN A 258 -14.03 24.61 -4.49
N THR A 259 -12.92 23.90 -4.67
CA THR A 259 -12.28 23.70 -5.96
C THR A 259 -12.59 22.29 -6.45
N LYS A 260 -13.72 22.12 -7.13
CA LYS A 260 -14.11 20.85 -7.79
C LYS A 260 -12.98 20.21 -8.63
N MET A 261 -11.98 21.00 -9.02
CA MET A 261 -10.76 20.56 -9.72
C MET A 261 -9.85 19.59 -8.94
N LEU A 262 -9.91 19.58 -7.61
CA LEU A 262 -9.15 18.61 -6.79
C LEU A 262 -9.92 17.32 -6.51
N VAL A 263 -11.21 17.28 -6.85
CA VAL A 263 -12.09 16.11 -6.64
C VAL A 263 -11.83 15.00 -7.66
N GLU A 264 -11.29 15.33 -8.83
CA GLU A 264 -10.92 14.36 -9.87
C GLU A 264 -9.65 13.55 -9.53
N VAL A 265 -8.87 14.01 -8.54
CA VAL A 265 -7.71 13.25 -8.06
C VAL A 265 -8.16 12.41 -6.86
N PRO A 266 -7.88 11.09 -6.82
CA PRO A 266 -8.22 10.24 -5.69
C PRO A 266 -7.71 10.85 -4.39
N ASN A 267 -8.64 11.18 -3.50
CA ASN A 267 -8.33 11.80 -2.23
C ASN A 267 -9.05 11.06 -1.10
N LYS A 268 -8.43 11.09 0.08
CA LYS A 268 -9.00 10.48 1.28
C LYS A 268 -8.98 11.47 2.42
N GLN A 269 -10.09 11.63 3.12
CA GLN A 269 -10.10 12.41 4.34
C GLN A 269 -9.35 11.64 5.44
N VAL A 270 -8.35 12.28 6.04
CA VAL A 270 -7.52 11.68 7.09
C VAL A 270 -7.46 12.60 8.30
N LYS A 271 -7.52 12.01 9.50
CA LYS A 271 -7.26 12.69 10.77
C LYS A 271 -5.80 12.49 11.16
N SER A 272 -5.13 13.56 11.60
CA SER A 272 -3.76 13.45 12.11
C SER A 272 -3.41 14.63 13.00
N THR A 273 -2.77 14.34 14.14
CA THR A 273 -2.22 15.37 15.05
C THR A 273 -1.03 16.14 14.46
N ALA A 274 -0.51 15.70 13.31
CA ALA A 274 0.52 16.43 12.56
C ALA A 274 -0.05 17.64 11.79
N LEU A 275 -1.35 17.63 11.46
CA LEU A 275 -2.02 18.66 10.64
C LEU A 275 -2.44 19.89 11.49
N ARG A 276 -1.51 20.45 12.27
CA ARG A 276 -1.81 21.41 13.34
C ARG A 276 -2.50 22.69 12.87
N ARG A 277 -2.32 23.07 11.61
CA ARG A 277 -2.92 24.26 10.98
C ARG A 277 -4.28 23.99 10.33
N PHE A 278 -4.74 22.75 10.27
CA PHE A 278 -6.02 22.37 9.67
C PHE A 278 -7.15 22.36 10.72
N PRO A 279 -8.43 22.42 10.33
CA PRO A 279 -9.55 22.38 11.27
C PRO A 279 -9.61 21.05 12.02
N LYS A 280 -10.16 21.08 13.24
CA LYS A 280 -10.48 19.88 14.01
C LYS A 280 -11.85 19.34 13.62
N LYS A 281 -11.98 18.02 13.52
CA LYS A 281 -13.28 17.38 13.26
C LYS A 281 -14.05 17.24 14.57
N GLU A 282 -15.33 17.60 14.55
CA GLU A 282 -16.26 17.38 15.66
C GLU A 282 -16.75 15.93 15.63
N GLU A 283 -16.59 15.22 16.76
CA GLU A 283 -17.13 13.88 16.95
C GLU A 283 -17.74 13.79 18.34
N GLU A 284 -19.02 13.40 18.41
CA GLU A 284 -19.75 13.24 19.68
C GLU A 284 -19.70 14.50 20.57
N GLY A 285 -19.80 15.68 19.96
CA GLY A 285 -19.75 16.97 20.67
C GLY A 285 -18.36 17.37 21.21
N LYS A 286 -17.28 16.69 20.80
CA LYS A 286 -15.90 17.02 21.19
C LYS A 286 -14.98 17.11 19.96
N PHE A 287 -14.10 18.12 19.94
CA PHE A 287 -13.07 18.27 18.90
C PHE A 287 -11.89 17.31 19.18
N LYS A 288 -11.76 16.23 18.39
CA LYS A 288 -10.74 15.19 18.64
C LYS A 288 -9.39 15.49 17.95
N SER A 289 -9.36 15.52 16.61
CA SER A 289 -8.11 15.63 15.84
C SER A 289 -8.27 16.53 14.61
N ASN A 290 -7.18 17.18 14.20
CA ASN A 290 -7.12 17.93 12.95
C ASN A 290 -7.33 16.99 11.75
N PHE A 291 -8.00 17.44 10.70
CA PHE A 291 -8.26 16.64 9.50
C PHE A 291 -7.94 17.39 8.21
N GLY A 292 -7.57 16.63 7.19
CA GLY A 292 -7.30 17.13 5.84
C GLY A 292 -7.60 16.08 4.79
N TYR A 293 -7.45 16.44 3.52
CA TYR A 293 -7.54 15.51 2.40
C TYR A 293 -6.15 15.12 1.93
N THR A 294 -5.89 13.83 1.84
CA THR A 294 -4.59 13.28 1.44
C THR A 294 -4.59 12.82 0.00
N TYR A 295 -3.48 13.08 -0.68
CA TYR A 295 -3.20 12.72 -2.06
C TYR A 295 -1.86 11.99 -2.08
N THR A 296 -1.87 10.75 -2.53
CA THR A 296 -0.66 9.95 -2.71
C THR A 296 0.00 10.28 -4.05
N PHE A 297 1.31 10.17 -4.11
CA PHE A 297 2.09 10.38 -5.33
C PHE A 297 3.31 9.47 -5.33
N GLN A 298 3.76 9.06 -6.51
CA GLN A 298 4.90 8.14 -6.68
C GLN A 298 6.12 8.86 -7.23
N THR A 299 5.91 9.87 -8.09
CA THR A 299 7.01 10.58 -8.76
C THR A 299 7.08 12.06 -8.37
N LYS A 300 8.27 12.66 -8.60
CA LYS A 300 8.47 14.10 -8.43
C LYS A 300 7.56 14.92 -9.34
N SER A 301 7.34 14.45 -10.57
CA SER A 301 6.48 15.12 -11.55
C SER A 301 5.02 15.12 -11.11
N GLU A 302 4.51 14.02 -10.55
CA GLU A 302 3.16 13.95 -9.99
C GLU A 302 2.98 14.92 -8.82
N LEU A 303 3.97 15.00 -7.93
CA LEU A 303 3.97 15.99 -6.84
C LEU A 303 3.93 17.42 -7.38
N GLU A 304 4.76 17.74 -8.38
CA GLU A 304 4.79 19.08 -8.98
C GLU A 304 3.44 19.46 -9.60
N VAL A 305 2.80 18.53 -10.35
CA VAL A 305 1.46 18.75 -10.93
C VAL A 305 0.41 18.96 -9.82
N LEU A 306 0.41 18.13 -8.78
CA LEU A 306 -0.52 18.25 -7.66
C LEU A 306 -0.38 19.62 -6.99
N LEU A 307 0.86 20.03 -6.69
CA LEU A 307 1.08 21.26 -5.96
C LEU A 307 0.74 22.51 -6.80
N VAL A 308 0.95 22.50 -8.12
CA VAL A 308 0.47 23.57 -9.01
C VAL A 308 -1.05 23.71 -8.90
N ARG A 309 -1.80 22.61 -8.95
CA ARG A 309 -3.26 22.64 -8.77
C ARG A 309 -3.67 23.19 -7.41
N VAL A 310 -2.91 22.88 -6.35
CA VAL A 310 -3.14 23.45 -5.01
C VAL A 310 -2.95 24.96 -5.02
N VAL A 311 -1.89 25.48 -5.65
CA VAL A 311 -1.66 26.92 -5.76
C VAL A 311 -2.78 27.60 -6.55
N ASP A 312 -3.24 27.00 -7.65
CA ASP A 312 -4.35 27.54 -8.44
C ASP A 312 -5.68 27.56 -7.65
N ALA A 313 -5.92 26.53 -6.83
CA ALA A 313 -7.04 26.50 -5.90
C ALA A 313 -6.95 27.61 -4.84
N ILE A 314 -5.77 27.84 -4.28
CA ILE A 314 -5.51 28.90 -3.30
C ILE A 314 -5.73 30.29 -3.92
N LYS A 315 -5.21 30.50 -5.14
CA LYS A 315 -5.40 31.75 -5.91
C LYS A 315 -6.87 32.03 -6.17
N SER A 316 -7.59 31.04 -6.68
CA SER A 316 -9.02 31.14 -6.95
C SER A 316 -9.77 31.57 -5.70
N ARG A 317 -9.51 30.91 -4.56
CA ARG A 317 -10.12 31.28 -3.27
C ARG A 317 -9.78 32.70 -2.83
N SER A 318 -8.54 33.14 -3.00
CA SER A 318 -8.10 34.49 -2.61
C SER A 318 -8.78 35.59 -3.44
N ILE A 319 -9.02 35.35 -4.73
CA ILE A 319 -9.77 36.26 -5.62
C ILE A 319 -11.23 36.37 -5.16
N TYR A 320 -11.90 35.25 -4.88
CA TYR A 320 -13.30 35.24 -4.42
C TYR A 320 -13.53 35.94 -3.06
N ILE A 321 -12.53 35.94 -2.18
CA ILE A 321 -12.58 36.63 -0.89
C ILE A 321 -12.30 38.14 -1.07
N GLY A 322 -11.48 38.53 -2.05
CA GLY A 322 -11.18 39.93 -2.37
C GLY A 322 -12.32 40.69 -3.07
N GLU A 323 -13.22 40.01 -3.78
CA GLU A 323 -14.38 40.64 -4.44
C GLU A 323 -15.61 40.81 -3.52
N ASN A 324 -15.61 40.20 -2.34
CA ASN A 324 -16.69 40.28 -1.35
C ASN A 324 -16.28 41.00 -0.03
N GLY A 325 -15.13 41.67 -0.04
CA GLY A 325 -14.53 42.35 1.12
C GLY A 325 -14.74 43.85 1.12
#